data_AF-A0A941FFG2-F1
#
_entry.id   AF-A0A941FFG2-F1
#
_cell.length_a   1.000
_cell.length_b   1.000
_cell.length_c   1.000
_cell.angle_alpha   90.00
_cell.angle_beta   90.00
_cell.angle_gamma   90.00
#
_symmetry.space_group_name_H-M   'P 1'
#
loop_
_entity.id
_entity.type
_entity.pdbx_description
1 polymer ?
#
loop_
_entity_poly.entity_id
_entity_poly.type
_entity_poly.pdbx_seq_one_letter_code
_entity_poly.pdbx_strand_id
1 'polypeptide(L)'
;MAESVPVRCPSCRREHRYTAPAYPCVCGAPVVPTLDPRGATPVAHRVWQDDWVTVRCDACGRRGEWPRPEVGCSCGVVLRVPVVDRDTPDDPQGSAAATEPPAPARSVTIRTALDAVTAGALYLRRLGYRGVRRADQRPPSGIGIAARGVVALVDPAVRPASLRDVECLWLTAMTESADCVYFSLAGYADDARARADALGIPLFVLEPTGTPRPVNAPADVLDSTGTDSQAP
;
A
#
# COMPACT_ATOMS: atom_id res chain seq x y z
N MET A 1 -25.97 -14.54 -17.84
CA MET A 1 -26.27 -13.16 -18.27
C MET A 1 -25.63 -12.22 -17.27
N ALA A 2 -24.89 -11.21 -17.72
CA ALA A 2 -24.26 -10.25 -16.81
C ALA A 2 -25.36 -9.39 -16.16
N GLU A 3 -25.48 -9.47 -14.84
CA GLU A 3 -26.50 -8.73 -14.08
C GLU A 3 -26.15 -7.24 -14.08
N SER A 4 -27.10 -6.41 -14.52
CA SER A 4 -26.95 -4.95 -14.47
C SER A 4 -27.52 -4.43 -13.15
N VAL A 5 -26.71 -3.74 -12.36
CA VAL A 5 -27.13 -3.20 -11.06
C VAL A 5 -27.35 -1.68 -11.11
N PRO A 6 -28.37 -1.14 -10.43
CA PRO A 6 -28.55 0.30 -10.30
C PRO A 6 -27.58 0.87 -9.26
N VAL A 7 -26.86 1.93 -9.61
CA VAL A 7 -25.88 2.63 -8.76
C VAL A 7 -26.29 4.10 -8.65
N ARG A 8 -26.53 4.58 -7.44
CA ARG A 8 -26.91 5.98 -7.19
C ARG A 8 -25.72 6.82 -6.75
N CYS A 9 -25.50 7.95 -7.40
CA CYS A 9 -24.48 8.91 -6.97
C CYS A 9 -24.91 9.59 -5.65
N PRO A 10 -24.13 9.53 -4.56
CA PRO A 10 -24.48 10.23 -3.32
C PRO A 10 -24.38 11.76 -3.46
N SER A 11 -23.58 12.28 -4.41
CA SER A 11 -23.40 13.72 -4.61
C SER A 11 -24.54 14.39 -5.38
N CYS A 12 -25.03 13.78 -6.48
CA CYS A 12 -26.07 14.36 -7.33
C CYS A 12 -27.37 13.54 -7.41
N ARG A 13 -27.42 12.38 -6.73
CA ARG A 13 -28.58 11.46 -6.64
C ARG A 13 -29.01 10.83 -7.97
N ARG A 14 -28.29 11.06 -9.07
CA ARG A 14 -28.53 10.42 -10.37
C ARG A 14 -28.28 8.90 -10.28
N GLU A 15 -29.14 8.14 -10.92
CA GLU A 15 -29.03 6.68 -11.00
C GLU A 15 -28.34 6.28 -12.31
N HIS A 16 -27.42 5.32 -12.20
CA HIS A 16 -26.66 4.74 -13.30
C HIS A 16 -26.91 3.23 -13.35
N ARG A 17 -26.85 2.63 -14.54
CA ARG A 17 -26.80 1.17 -14.69
C ARG A 17 -25.37 0.75 -14.94
N TYR A 18 -24.87 -0.19 -14.14
CA TYR A 18 -23.52 -0.74 -14.30
C TYR A 18 -23.57 -2.25 -14.43
N THR A 19 -22.77 -2.78 -15.37
CA THR A 19 -22.63 -4.21 -15.63
C THR A 19 -21.15 -4.57 -15.50
N ALA A 20 -20.83 -5.49 -14.59
CA ALA A 20 -19.45 -5.93 -14.41
C ALA A 20 -18.94 -6.72 -15.64
N PRO A 21 -17.74 -6.43 -16.16
CA PRO A 21 -17.12 -7.23 -17.20
C PRO A 21 -16.73 -8.62 -16.69
N ALA A 22 -16.76 -9.61 -17.58
CA ALA A 22 -16.28 -10.96 -17.32
C ALA A 22 -14.79 -11.07 -17.69
N TYR A 23 -13.98 -11.62 -16.79
CA TYR A 23 -12.55 -11.85 -17.02
C TYR A 23 -12.19 -13.34 -17.02
N PRO A 24 -11.21 -13.77 -17.83
CA PRO A 24 -10.86 -15.19 -17.93
C PRO A 24 -10.02 -15.65 -16.73
N CYS A 25 -10.50 -16.66 -15.98
CA CYS A 25 -9.68 -17.34 -14.99
C CYS A 25 -8.56 -18.17 -15.65
N VAL A 26 -7.52 -18.50 -14.90
CA VAL A 26 -6.47 -19.46 -15.31
C VAL A 26 -7.04 -20.84 -15.68
N CYS A 27 -8.21 -21.21 -15.14
CA CYS A 27 -8.90 -22.45 -15.52
C CYS A 27 -9.76 -22.33 -16.81
N GLY A 28 -9.77 -21.17 -17.46
CA GLY A 28 -10.56 -20.89 -18.68
C GLY A 28 -12.02 -20.48 -18.43
N ALA A 29 -12.53 -20.60 -17.20
CA ALA A 29 -13.90 -20.18 -16.87
C ALA A 29 -13.99 -18.63 -16.73
N PRO A 30 -15.07 -18.00 -17.21
CA PRO A 30 -15.30 -16.58 -16.99
C PRO A 30 -15.62 -16.31 -15.52
N VAL A 31 -15.01 -15.26 -14.96
CA VAL A 31 -15.27 -14.77 -13.60
C VAL A 31 -15.95 -13.42 -13.71
N VAL A 32 -17.13 -13.30 -13.10
CA VAL A 32 -17.89 -12.04 -13.01
C VAL A 32 -18.06 -11.73 -11.52
N PRO A 33 -17.54 -10.59 -11.02
CA PRO A 33 -17.76 -10.20 -9.63
C PRO A 33 -19.25 -9.97 -9.37
N THR A 34 -19.75 -10.48 -8.24
CA THR A 34 -21.11 -10.17 -7.77
C THR A 34 -21.09 -8.79 -7.12
N LEU A 35 -21.96 -7.88 -7.56
CA LEU A 35 -21.95 -6.49 -7.12
C LEU A 35 -22.92 -6.26 -5.96
N ASP A 36 -22.57 -5.37 -5.02
CA ASP A 36 -23.51 -4.80 -4.05
C ASP A 36 -23.93 -3.38 -4.50
N PRO A 37 -25.17 -3.19 -4.98
CA PRO A 37 -25.65 -1.88 -5.43
C PRO A 37 -25.82 -0.85 -4.30
N ARG A 38 -25.91 -1.27 -3.03
CA ARG A 38 -26.26 -0.38 -1.90
C ARG A 38 -25.06 0.28 -1.24
N GLY A 39 -23.85 -0.19 -1.51
CA GLY A 39 -22.62 0.32 -0.89
C GLY A 39 -21.75 1.21 -1.79
N ALA A 40 -22.29 1.79 -2.87
CA ALA A 40 -21.47 2.58 -3.79
C ALA A 40 -20.86 3.82 -3.11
N THR A 41 -19.54 3.93 -3.10
CA THR A 41 -18.81 5.03 -2.44
C THR A 41 -18.07 5.93 -3.43
N PRO A 42 -18.06 7.26 -3.22
CA PRO A 42 -17.24 8.17 -4.00
C PRO A 42 -15.75 7.86 -3.86
N VAL A 43 -15.03 7.90 -4.98
CA VAL A 43 -13.57 7.87 -4.99
C VAL A 43 -13.07 9.29 -4.74
N ALA A 44 -12.67 9.59 -3.51
CA ALA A 44 -12.01 10.85 -3.16
C ALA A 44 -10.50 10.80 -3.50
N HIS A 45 -9.89 9.62 -3.36
CA HIS A 45 -8.47 9.38 -3.60
C HIS A 45 -8.29 8.03 -4.31
N ARG A 46 -7.38 7.95 -5.29
CA ARG A 46 -6.99 6.71 -5.95
C ARG A 46 -5.68 6.21 -5.35
N VAL A 47 -5.74 5.01 -4.79
CA VAL A 47 -4.58 4.24 -4.33
C VAL A 47 -4.59 2.96 -5.17
N TRP A 48 -3.48 2.61 -5.82
CA TRP A 48 -3.42 1.49 -6.77
C TRP A 48 -3.89 0.15 -6.18
N GLN A 49 -3.69 -0.07 -4.87
CA GLN A 49 -4.17 -1.28 -4.18
C GLN A 49 -5.70 -1.34 -4.07
N ASP A 50 -6.38 -0.19 -4.05
CA ASP A 50 -7.85 -0.14 -4.02
C ASP A 50 -8.49 -0.30 -5.41
N ASP A 51 -7.67 -0.33 -6.46
CA ASP A 51 -8.13 -0.49 -7.84
C ASP A 51 -8.35 -1.95 -8.22
N TRP A 52 -8.01 -2.90 -7.34
CA TRP A 52 -8.21 -4.32 -7.54
C TRP A 52 -9.12 -4.92 -6.46
N VAL A 53 -9.96 -5.87 -6.86
CA VAL A 53 -10.80 -6.69 -5.99
C VAL A 53 -10.39 -8.15 -6.13
N THR A 54 -10.34 -8.87 -5.02
CA THR A 54 -10.17 -10.33 -5.06
C THR A 54 -11.52 -10.96 -5.35
N VAL A 55 -11.59 -11.79 -6.40
CA VAL A 55 -12.82 -12.54 -6.74
C VAL A 55 -12.49 -14.01 -6.83
N ARG A 56 -13.35 -14.84 -6.25
CA ARG A 56 -13.25 -16.30 -6.34
C ARG A 56 -13.87 -16.79 -7.63
N CYS A 57 -13.18 -17.68 -8.35
CA CYS A 57 -13.76 -18.40 -9.48
C CYS A 57 -14.73 -19.49 -8.98
N ASP A 58 -15.98 -19.47 -9.44
CA ASP A 58 -16.96 -20.49 -9.05
C ASP A 58 -16.67 -21.88 -9.66
N ALA A 59 -15.87 -21.95 -10.73
CA ALA A 59 -15.51 -23.22 -11.37
C ALA A 59 -14.33 -23.94 -10.70
N CYS A 60 -13.26 -23.22 -10.34
CA CYS A 60 -12.03 -23.83 -9.79
C CYS A 60 -11.68 -23.38 -8.36
N GLY A 61 -12.47 -22.47 -7.76
CA GLY A 61 -12.27 -21.97 -6.39
C GLY A 61 -11.08 -21.03 -6.21
N ARG A 62 -10.23 -20.82 -7.23
CA ARG A 62 -9.08 -19.92 -7.13
C ARG A 62 -9.51 -18.46 -6.94
N ARG A 63 -8.77 -17.74 -6.11
CA ARG A 63 -8.89 -16.30 -5.92
C ARG A 63 -7.96 -15.57 -6.89
N GLY A 64 -8.49 -14.61 -7.62
CA GLY A 64 -7.73 -13.77 -8.55
C GLY A 64 -8.03 -12.29 -8.29
N GLU A 65 -7.09 -11.43 -8.63
CA GLU A 65 -7.23 -9.98 -8.53
C GLU A 65 -7.74 -9.41 -9.86
N TRP A 66 -8.84 -8.65 -9.81
CA TRP A 66 -9.48 -8.05 -10.98
C TRP A 66 -9.76 -6.56 -10.76
N PRO A 67 -9.82 -5.74 -11.82
CA PRO A 67 -10.07 -4.31 -11.67
C PRO A 67 -11.39 -4.05 -10.95
N ARG A 68 -11.36 -3.09 -10.03
CA ARG A 68 -12.52 -2.72 -9.22
C ARG A 68 -13.60 -2.08 -10.10
N PRO A 69 -14.86 -2.48 -9.94
CA PRO A 69 -15.99 -1.85 -10.61
C PRO A 69 -16.13 -0.34 -10.30
N GLU A 70 -16.03 0.50 -11.33
CA GLU A 70 -16.15 1.95 -11.22
C GLU A 70 -17.16 2.55 -12.21
N VAL A 71 -17.93 3.54 -11.74
CA VAL A 71 -18.93 4.28 -12.53
C VAL A 71 -18.59 5.76 -12.50
N GLY A 72 -18.31 6.34 -13.67
CA GLY A 72 -18.22 7.79 -13.82
C GLY A 72 -19.60 8.43 -13.86
N CYS A 73 -19.88 9.37 -12.96
CA CYS A 73 -21.06 10.21 -13.02
C CYS A 73 -20.75 11.50 -13.80
N SER A 74 -21.70 11.98 -14.60
CA SER A 74 -21.54 13.25 -15.33
C SER A 74 -21.46 14.50 -14.45
N CYS A 75 -21.67 14.38 -13.13
CA CYS A 75 -21.37 15.44 -12.16
C CYS A 75 -19.89 15.54 -11.78
N GLY A 76 -19.02 14.67 -12.32
CA GLY A 76 -17.58 14.65 -12.07
C GLY A 76 -17.12 13.66 -11.00
N VAL A 77 -18.05 13.00 -10.29
CA VAL A 77 -17.73 11.99 -9.27
C VAL A 77 -17.56 10.61 -9.88
N VAL A 78 -16.50 9.89 -9.49
CA VAL A 78 -16.35 8.45 -9.76
C VAL A 78 -16.82 7.66 -8.55
N LEU A 79 -17.64 6.64 -8.77
CA LEU A 79 -18.18 5.76 -7.74
C LEU A 79 -17.56 4.38 -7.85
N ARG A 80 -17.11 3.80 -6.73
CA ARG A 80 -16.75 2.38 -6.65
C ARG A 80 -17.96 1.56 -6.25
N VAL A 81 -18.25 0.50 -7.00
CA VAL A 81 -19.31 -0.45 -6.68
C VAL A 81 -18.70 -1.60 -5.89
N PRO A 82 -19.14 -1.87 -4.65
CA PRO A 82 -18.62 -2.98 -3.87
C PRO A 82 -18.88 -4.33 -4.55
N VAL A 83 -17.99 -5.27 -4.28
CA VAL A 83 -18.12 -6.67 -4.71
C VAL A 83 -18.47 -7.49 -3.47
N VAL A 84 -19.47 -8.34 -3.59
CA VAL A 84 -19.88 -9.26 -2.53
C VAL A 84 -18.93 -10.44 -2.52
N ASP A 85 -18.11 -10.54 -1.48
CA ASP A 85 -17.39 -11.78 -1.19
C ASP A 85 -18.34 -12.77 -0.54
N ARG A 86 -18.61 -13.88 -1.23
CA ARG A 86 -19.51 -14.94 -0.74
C ARG A 86 -18.98 -15.73 0.47
N ASP A 87 -17.81 -15.39 1.00
CA ASP A 87 -17.18 -16.05 2.16
C ASP A 87 -17.17 -15.19 3.44
N THR A 88 -17.73 -13.97 3.45
CA THR A 88 -17.87 -13.21 4.70
C THR A 88 -19.12 -13.67 5.47
N PRO A 89 -19.00 -14.20 6.70
CA PRO A 89 -20.12 -14.24 7.62
C PRO A 89 -20.56 -12.80 7.87
N ASP A 90 -21.87 -12.58 7.77
CA ASP A 90 -22.55 -11.34 8.10
C ASP A 90 -22.19 -10.93 9.55
N ASP A 91 -21.49 -9.81 9.74
CA ASP A 91 -21.31 -9.21 11.07
C ASP A 91 -22.06 -7.87 11.10
N PRO A 92 -23.33 -7.87 11.50
CA PRO A 92 -24.13 -6.65 11.56
C PRO A 92 -23.94 -6.01 12.93
N GLN A 93 -22.87 -5.24 13.14
CA GLN A 93 -22.87 -4.25 14.22
C GLN A 93 -21.74 -3.23 14.09
N GLY A 94 -22.15 -1.97 13.85
CA GLY A 94 -21.36 -0.84 14.28
C GLY A 94 -21.12 -0.94 15.78
N SER A 95 -19.86 -0.94 16.18
CA SER A 95 -19.48 -0.59 17.54
C SER A 95 -18.40 0.46 17.45
N ALA A 96 -18.72 1.60 18.06
CA ALA A 96 -17.82 2.71 18.25
C ALA A 96 -16.44 2.21 18.68
N ALA A 97 -15.40 2.63 17.95
CA ALA A 97 -14.04 2.39 18.34
C ALA A 97 -13.79 3.09 19.69
N ALA A 98 -13.98 2.32 20.77
CA ALA A 98 -13.39 2.63 22.06
C ALA A 98 -11.88 2.71 21.81
N THR A 99 -11.34 3.89 22.11
CA THR A 99 -9.90 4.15 22.11
C THR A 99 -9.30 3.27 23.18
N GLU A 100 -8.67 2.17 22.79
CA GLU A 100 -7.78 1.41 23.66
C GLU A 100 -6.33 1.71 23.24
N PRO A 101 -5.46 2.13 24.18
CA PRO A 101 -4.11 2.57 23.83
C PRO A 101 -3.26 1.37 23.39
N PRO A 102 -2.45 1.49 22.32
CA PRO A 102 -1.64 0.37 21.84
C PRO A 102 -0.55 0.03 22.85
N ALA A 103 -0.49 -1.26 23.23
CA ALA A 103 0.60 -1.85 23.99
C ALA A 103 1.97 -1.61 23.29
N PRO A 104 3.07 -1.54 24.05
CA PRO A 104 4.39 -1.21 23.50
C PRO A 104 4.83 -2.22 22.43
N ALA A 105 5.32 -1.66 21.32
CA ALA A 105 5.72 -2.37 20.11
C ALA A 105 6.79 -3.45 20.39
N ARG A 106 6.37 -4.71 20.44
CA ARG A 106 7.29 -5.85 20.31
C ARG A 106 7.78 -5.89 18.86
N SER A 107 9.09 -5.96 18.69
CA SER A 107 9.75 -6.16 17.39
C SER A 107 9.12 -7.35 16.65
N VAL A 108 8.74 -7.15 15.39
CA VAL A 108 8.10 -8.18 14.57
C VAL A 108 9.20 -9.03 13.94
N THR A 109 9.27 -10.32 14.28
CA THR A 109 10.18 -11.25 13.59
C THR A 109 9.80 -11.35 12.11
N ILE A 110 10.76 -11.12 11.21
CA ILE A 110 10.53 -11.09 9.77
C ILE A 110 10.53 -12.52 9.22
N ARG A 111 9.38 -12.99 8.75
CA ARG A 111 9.24 -14.27 8.04
C ARG A 111 8.68 -14.10 6.64
N THR A 112 8.03 -12.97 6.40
CA THR A 112 7.36 -12.62 5.15
C THR A 112 7.68 -11.17 4.74
N ALA A 113 7.42 -10.83 3.48
CA ALA A 113 7.50 -9.45 3.00
C ALA A 113 6.55 -8.50 3.77
N LEU A 114 5.41 -8.99 4.23
CA LEU A 114 4.48 -8.22 5.05
C LEU A 114 5.06 -7.90 6.43
N ASP A 115 5.80 -8.84 7.03
CA ASP A 115 6.48 -8.61 8.31
C ASP A 115 7.57 -7.53 8.16
N ALA A 116 8.31 -7.55 7.05
CA ALA A 116 9.31 -6.51 6.74
C ALA A 116 8.67 -5.13 6.59
N VAL A 117 7.52 -5.04 5.90
CA VAL A 117 6.74 -3.79 5.78
C VAL A 117 6.24 -3.32 7.14
N THR A 118 5.77 -4.25 7.98
CA THR A 118 5.29 -3.95 9.33
C THR A 118 6.43 -3.45 10.22
N ALA A 119 7.61 -4.07 10.14
CA ALA A 119 8.81 -3.63 10.84
C ALA A 119 9.23 -2.21 10.42
N GLY A 120 9.29 -1.93 9.11
CA GLY A 120 9.56 -0.60 8.58
C GLY A 120 8.54 0.45 9.04
N ALA A 121 7.24 0.11 8.99
CA ALA A 121 6.18 1.01 9.43
C ALA A 121 6.24 1.33 10.94
N LEU A 122 6.51 0.32 11.78
CA LEU A 122 6.69 0.51 13.23
C LEU A 122 7.91 1.35 13.55
N TYR A 123 9.00 1.18 12.79
CA TYR A 123 10.20 1.97 12.95
C TYR A 123 9.98 3.44 12.58
N LEU A 124 9.33 3.72 11.44
CA LEU A 124 8.99 5.11 11.07
C LEU A 124 8.11 5.79 12.13
N ARG A 125 7.15 5.06 12.72
CA ARG A 125 6.35 5.59 13.84
C ARG A 125 7.20 5.91 15.07
N ARG A 126 8.19 5.06 15.37
CA ARG A 126 9.14 5.29 16.48
C ARG A 126 10.01 6.52 16.22
N LEU A 127 10.42 6.75 14.98
CA LEU A 127 11.17 7.95 14.58
C LEU A 127 10.34 9.24 14.66
N GLY A 128 9.01 9.15 14.78
CA GLY A 128 8.11 10.30 14.91
C GLY A 128 7.24 10.58 13.69
N TYR A 129 7.39 9.83 12.59
CA TYR A 129 6.56 10.01 11.41
C TYR A 129 5.09 9.66 11.68
N ARG A 130 4.20 10.57 11.31
CA ARG A 130 2.74 10.45 11.49
C ARG A 130 2.04 10.04 10.20
N GLY A 131 0.93 9.31 10.34
CA GLY A 131 0.11 8.90 9.20
C GLY A 131 0.76 7.83 8.33
N VAL A 132 1.59 6.96 8.93
CA VAL A 132 2.24 5.85 8.22
C VAL A 132 1.20 4.93 7.58
N ARG A 133 1.21 4.88 6.27
CA ARG A 133 0.32 4.15 5.37
C ARG A 133 1.13 3.51 4.25
N ARG A 134 0.56 2.62 3.46
CA ARG A 134 1.22 2.20 2.21
C ARG A 134 1.29 3.38 1.24
N ALA A 135 2.37 3.46 0.45
CA ALA A 135 2.53 4.49 -0.56
C ALA A 135 1.46 4.32 -1.65
N ASP A 136 0.99 5.44 -2.20
CA ASP A 136 -0.06 5.43 -3.23
C ASP A 136 0.47 4.92 -4.58
N GLN A 137 1.75 5.20 -4.86
CA GLN A 137 2.47 4.72 -6.02
C GLN A 137 3.20 3.42 -5.71
N ARG A 138 3.11 2.47 -6.64
CA ARG A 138 3.92 1.26 -6.58
C ARG A 138 5.33 1.59 -7.09
N PRO A 139 6.37 1.49 -6.24
CA PRO A 139 7.74 1.63 -6.71
C PRO A 139 8.08 0.50 -7.70
N PRO A 140 9.00 0.73 -8.65
CA PRO A 140 9.36 -0.25 -9.67
C PRO A 140 9.96 -1.54 -9.07
N SER A 141 10.49 -1.46 -7.86
CA SER A 141 10.97 -2.55 -7.02
C SER A 141 10.55 -2.31 -5.57
N GLY A 142 10.41 -3.37 -4.77
CA GLY A 142 10.03 -3.30 -3.36
C GLY A 142 8.58 -2.88 -3.09
N ILE A 143 8.31 -2.48 -1.84
CA ILE A 143 7.00 -2.12 -1.32
C ILE A 143 7.08 -0.74 -0.67
N GLY A 144 6.32 0.21 -1.19
CA GLY A 144 6.32 1.60 -0.70
C GLY A 144 5.46 1.79 0.56
N ILE A 145 5.96 2.59 1.48
CA ILE A 145 5.30 3.11 2.67
C ILE A 145 5.35 4.64 2.56
N ALA A 146 4.24 5.33 2.78
CA ALA A 146 4.20 6.78 2.84
C ALA A 146 3.83 7.24 4.25
N ALA A 147 4.42 8.35 4.67
CA ALA A 147 3.97 9.10 5.84
C ALA A 147 4.09 10.60 5.53
N ARG A 148 3.62 11.46 6.43
CA ARG A 148 3.70 12.90 6.18
C ARG A 148 5.16 13.33 6.04
N GLY A 149 5.55 13.78 4.85
CA GLY A 149 6.90 14.27 4.54
C GLY A 149 7.91 13.19 4.16
N VAL A 150 7.55 11.90 4.11
CA VAL A 150 8.51 10.83 3.78
C VAL A 150 7.88 9.70 2.96
N VAL A 151 8.66 9.19 2.00
CA VAL A 151 8.39 7.96 1.26
C VAL A 151 9.47 6.93 1.61
N ALA A 152 9.08 5.85 2.26
CA ALA A 152 9.95 4.74 2.56
C ALA A 152 9.75 3.58 1.57
N LEU A 153 10.85 2.94 1.19
CA LEU A 153 10.84 1.72 0.38
C LEU A 153 11.29 0.53 1.23
N VAL A 154 10.55 -0.58 1.17
CA VAL A 154 10.95 -1.86 1.77
C VAL A 154 11.20 -2.87 0.65
N ASP A 155 12.44 -3.29 0.46
CA ASP A 155 12.80 -4.34 -0.50
C ASP A 155 12.99 -5.69 0.22
N PRO A 156 12.03 -6.63 0.06
CA PRO A 156 12.13 -7.97 0.63
C PRO A 156 12.97 -8.93 -0.25
N ALA A 157 13.54 -8.46 -1.36
CA ALA A 157 14.32 -9.31 -2.25
C ALA A 157 15.54 -9.90 -1.53
N VAL A 158 15.93 -11.10 -1.97
CA VAL A 158 17.14 -11.81 -1.49
C VAL A 158 18.41 -11.35 -2.22
N ARG A 159 18.31 -10.34 -3.10
CA ARG A 159 19.44 -9.72 -3.80
C ARG A 159 19.74 -8.36 -3.17
N PRO A 160 21.01 -7.91 -3.18
CA PRO A 160 21.32 -6.52 -2.83
C PRO A 160 20.53 -5.53 -3.70
N ALA A 161 20.09 -4.44 -3.09
CA ALA A 161 19.48 -3.32 -3.79
C ALA A 161 20.51 -2.67 -4.73
N SER A 162 20.06 -2.38 -5.95
CA SER A 162 20.91 -1.84 -7.01
C SER A 162 20.96 -0.32 -7.00
N LEU A 163 21.95 0.27 -7.68
CA LEU A 163 22.03 1.70 -7.93
C LEU A 163 20.71 2.27 -8.50
N ARG A 164 20.12 1.57 -9.47
CA ARG A 164 18.85 1.96 -10.09
C ARG A 164 17.72 2.01 -9.08
N ASP A 165 17.66 1.06 -8.13
CA ASP A 165 16.61 1.04 -7.11
C ASP A 165 16.69 2.30 -6.22
N VAL A 166 17.91 2.72 -5.85
CA VAL A 166 18.15 3.95 -5.07
C VAL A 166 17.75 5.20 -5.86
N GLU A 167 18.16 5.31 -7.12
CA GLU A 167 17.85 6.49 -7.94
C GLU A 167 16.36 6.60 -8.25
N CYS A 168 15.67 5.48 -8.50
CA CYS A 168 14.23 5.47 -8.69
C CYS A 168 13.46 5.91 -7.43
N LEU A 169 13.89 5.47 -6.25
CA LEU A 169 13.31 5.92 -5.00
C LEU A 169 13.46 7.45 -4.85
N TRP A 170 14.67 7.95 -5.07
CA TRP A 170 14.96 9.38 -4.97
C TRP A 170 14.12 10.24 -5.92
N LEU A 171 13.99 9.83 -7.18
CA LEU A 171 13.14 10.53 -8.15
C LEU A 171 11.66 10.52 -7.75
N THR A 172 11.18 9.42 -7.15
CA THR A 172 9.81 9.31 -6.65
C THR A 172 9.59 10.29 -5.51
N ALA A 173 10.51 10.32 -4.55
CA ALA A 173 10.48 11.22 -3.40
C ALA A 173 10.51 12.70 -3.81
N MET A 174 11.38 13.06 -4.76
CA MET A 174 11.42 14.40 -5.33
C MET A 174 10.10 14.79 -6.00
N THR A 175 9.49 13.86 -6.74
CA THR A 175 8.19 14.09 -7.40
C THR A 175 7.09 14.36 -6.37
N GLU A 176 7.14 13.66 -5.23
CA GLU A 176 6.20 13.84 -4.13
C GLU A 176 6.59 14.97 -3.16
N SER A 177 7.69 15.70 -3.43
CA SER A 177 8.26 16.72 -2.55
C SER A 177 8.42 16.23 -1.10
N ALA A 178 8.92 14.99 -0.98
CA ALA A 178 9.10 14.29 0.28
C ALA A 178 10.54 13.77 0.40
N ASP A 179 10.98 13.52 1.63
CA ASP A 179 12.21 12.78 1.89
C ASP A 179 12.00 11.30 1.58
N CYS A 180 13.08 10.53 1.51
CA CYS A 180 12.96 9.09 1.34
C CYS A 180 13.89 8.27 2.22
N VAL A 181 13.46 7.06 2.54
CA VAL A 181 14.21 6.09 3.34
C VAL A 181 14.15 4.74 2.65
N TYR A 182 15.26 4.01 2.60
CA TYR A 182 15.29 2.68 1.99
C TYR A 182 15.60 1.64 3.07
N PHE A 183 14.73 0.63 3.21
CA PHE A 183 14.93 -0.61 3.94
C PHE A 183 15.16 -1.78 2.99
N SER A 184 16.19 -2.60 3.21
CA SER A 184 16.49 -3.81 2.44
C SER A 184 16.74 -5.00 3.37
N LEU A 185 16.25 -6.20 3.01
CA LEU A 185 16.62 -7.44 3.72
C LEU A 185 18.02 -7.94 3.33
N ALA A 186 18.41 -7.79 2.07
CA ALA A 186 19.66 -8.32 1.53
C ALA A 186 20.79 -7.28 1.41
N GLY A 187 20.56 -6.06 1.92
CA GLY A 187 21.52 -4.96 1.85
C GLY A 187 21.57 -4.28 0.49
N TYR A 188 22.71 -3.67 0.19
CA TYR A 188 22.91 -2.74 -0.93
C TYR A 188 24.21 -3.08 -1.65
N ALA A 189 24.22 -2.92 -2.97
CA ALA A 189 25.48 -2.89 -3.73
C ALA A 189 26.32 -1.65 -3.34
N ASP A 190 27.64 -1.74 -3.50
CA ASP A 190 28.55 -0.67 -3.07
C ASP A 190 28.30 0.66 -3.80
N ASP A 191 27.98 0.59 -5.10
CA ASP A 191 27.61 1.74 -5.91
C ASP A 191 26.28 2.37 -5.47
N ALA A 192 25.31 1.54 -5.08
CA ALA A 192 24.05 1.97 -4.51
C ALA A 192 24.24 2.71 -3.18
N ARG A 193 25.15 2.20 -2.32
CA ARG A 193 25.46 2.84 -1.04
C ARG A 193 26.17 4.18 -1.23
N ALA A 194 27.21 4.22 -2.08
CA ALA A 194 27.90 5.47 -2.40
C ALA A 194 26.97 6.52 -3.01
N ARG A 195 26.02 6.10 -3.86
CA ARG A 195 25.01 7.00 -4.43
C ARG A 195 24.04 7.53 -3.38
N ALA A 196 23.57 6.67 -2.47
CA ALA A 196 22.69 7.09 -1.39
C ALA A 196 23.36 8.12 -0.48
N ASP A 197 24.66 7.97 -0.19
CA ASP A 197 25.43 8.98 0.56
C ASP A 197 25.49 10.32 -0.16
N ALA A 198 25.76 10.32 -1.47
CA ALA A 198 25.77 11.54 -2.27
C ALA A 198 24.41 12.24 -2.35
N LEU A 199 23.31 11.48 -2.26
CA LEU A 199 21.94 12.00 -2.33
C LEU A 199 21.32 12.24 -0.94
N GLY A 200 22.03 11.92 0.14
CA GLY A 200 21.52 12.05 1.51
C GLY A 200 20.39 11.08 1.87
N ILE A 201 20.33 9.91 1.24
CA ILE A 201 19.24 8.93 1.43
C ILE A 201 19.62 7.97 2.59
N PRO A 202 18.84 7.92 3.68
CA PRO A 202 19.01 6.93 4.74
C PRO A 202 18.77 5.50 4.24
N LEU A 203 19.77 4.64 4.45
CA LEU A 203 19.72 3.21 4.14
C LEU A 203 19.71 2.38 5.42
N PHE A 204 18.81 1.40 5.48
CA PHE A 204 18.68 0.47 6.60
C PHE A 204 18.65 -0.98 6.12
N VAL A 205 19.36 -1.86 6.83
CA VAL A 205 19.18 -3.30 6.68
C VAL A 205 18.20 -3.80 7.73
N LEU A 206 17.14 -4.47 7.30
CA LEU A 206 16.17 -5.09 8.20
C LEU A 206 16.73 -6.41 8.72
N GLU A 207 17.08 -6.45 9.99
CA GLU A 207 17.49 -7.69 10.66
C GLU A 207 16.29 -8.66 10.75
N PRO A 208 16.50 -9.99 10.76
CA PRO A 208 15.42 -10.98 10.93
C PRO A 208 14.57 -10.79 12.20
N THR A 209 15.11 -10.09 13.21
CA THR A 209 14.40 -9.72 14.44
C THR A 209 13.38 -8.60 14.25
N GLY A 210 13.37 -7.94 13.09
CA GLY A 210 12.52 -6.78 12.80
C GLY A 210 13.14 -5.44 13.16
N THR A 211 14.41 -5.42 13.57
CA THR A 211 15.11 -4.18 13.94
C THR A 211 15.86 -3.65 12.71
N PRO A 212 15.55 -2.45 12.21
CA PRO A 212 16.35 -1.82 11.16
C PRO A 212 17.71 -1.41 11.72
N ARG A 213 18.79 -1.74 11.01
CA ARG A 213 20.16 -1.32 11.32
C ARG A 213 20.62 -0.28 10.30
N PRO A 214 21.05 0.93 10.72
CA PRO A 214 21.59 1.92 9.80
C PRO A 214 22.86 1.39 9.13
N VAL A 215 23.05 1.71 7.85
CA VAL A 215 24.22 1.26 7.08
C VAL A 215 24.97 2.38 6.38
N ASN A 216 24.55 3.63 6.58
CA ASN A 216 25.21 4.81 6.02
C ASN A 216 24.98 6.05 6.90
N ALA A 217 25.78 7.10 6.68
CA ALA A 217 25.79 8.26 7.57
C ALA A 217 24.43 8.99 7.68
N PRO A 218 23.66 9.20 6.59
CA PRO A 218 22.29 9.71 6.69
C PRO A 218 21.37 8.86 7.57
N ALA A 219 21.51 7.53 7.56
CA ALA A 219 20.74 6.64 8.42
C ALA A 219 21.16 6.72 9.88
N ASP A 220 22.46 6.85 10.18
CA ASP A 220 22.94 7.04 11.55
C ASP A 220 22.40 8.35 12.16
N VAL A 221 22.34 9.43 11.36
CA VAL A 221 21.74 10.70 11.78
C VAL A 221 20.24 10.52 12.05
N LEU A 222 19.50 9.93 11.12
CA LEU A 222 18.05 9.74 11.29
C LEU A 222 17.72 8.84 12.49
N ASP A 223 18.49 7.76 12.73
CA ASP A 223 18.27 6.85 13.85
C ASP A 223 18.54 7.52 15.21
N SER A 224 19.53 8.43 15.25
CA SER A 224 19.91 9.12 16.49
C SER A 224 19.03 10.33 16.82
N THR A 225 18.55 11.09 15.83
CA THR A 225 17.79 12.33 16.05
C THR A 225 16.28 12.20 15.85
N GLY A 226 15.80 11.13 15.18
CA GLY A 226 14.40 11.03 14.78
C GLY A 226 13.96 12.18 13.85
N THR A 227 12.65 12.43 13.76
CA THR A 227 12.11 13.54 12.95
C THR A 227 12.34 14.92 13.57
N ASP A 228 12.90 15.03 14.77
CA ASP A 228 13.08 16.30 15.49
C ASP A 228 14.08 17.24 14.79
N SER A 229 14.89 16.72 13.85
CA SER A 229 15.76 17.51 12.97
C SER A 229 15.08 17.99 11.68
N GLN A 230 13.85 17.55 11.40
CA GLN A 230 13.01 17.97 10.26
C GLN A 230 11.87 18.88 10.73
N ALA A 231 12.22 20.01 11.34
CA ALA A 231 11.31 21.16 11.46
C ALA A 231 11.77 22.25 10.46
N PRO A 232 10.83 22.98 9.83
CA PRO A 232 11.03 23.66 8.54
C PRO A 232 12.14 24.72 8.52
#